data_AF-A0A0V0ZBE3-F1
#
_entry.id   AF-A0A0V0ZBE3-F1
#
_cell.length_a   1.000
_cell.length_b   1.000
_cell.length_c   1.000
_cell.angle_alpha   90.00
_cell.angle_beta   90.00
_cell.angle_gamma   90.00
#
_symmetry.space_group_name_H-M   'P 1'
#
loop_
_entity.id
_entity.type
_entity.pdbx_description
1 polymer ?
#
loop_
_entity_poly.entity_id
_entity_poly.type
_entity_poly.pdbx_seq_one_letter_code
_entity_poly.pdbx_strand_id
1 'polypeptide(L)'
;MWHPTIHFSKKRGSVATPNSIPYQARLFLEKDGNKVKLCGGTLVELKPGNGSQWVLTAAHCTYYAEYRRNFAPDKVEVILGAHRPNEKESTQHT
;
A
#
# COMPACT_ATOMS: atom_id res chain seq x y z
N MET A 1 -38.42 -19.83 24.26
CA MET A 1 -37.43 -18.74 24.05
C MET A 1 -36.12 -19.37 23.59
N TRP A 2 -35.89 -19.49 22.28
CA TRP A 2 -34.63 -19.99 21.73
C TRP A 2 -33.66 -18.82 21.57
N HIS A 3 -32.52 -18.84 22.27
CA HIS A 3 -31.43 -17.91 22.01
C HIS A 3 -30.39 -18.63 21.13
N PRO A 4 -30.21 -18.24 19.86
CA PRO A 4 -29.14 -18.83 19.05
C PRO A 4 -27.80 -18.31 19.56
N THR A 5 -26.92 -19.23 19.98
CA THR A 5 -25.53 -18.91 20.30
C THR A 5 -24.79 -18.60 19.00
N ILE A 6 -24.41 -17.33 18.79
CA ILE A 6 -23.60 -16.94 17.65
C ILE A 6 -22.15 -17.37 17.90
N HIS A 7 -21.68 -18.38 17.18
CA HIS A 7 -20.28 -18.78 17.20
C HIS A 7 -19.46 -17.94 16.22
N PHE A 8 -18.69 -16.99 16.73
CA PHE A 8 -17.69 -16.27 15.93
C PHE A 8 -16.39 -17.07 15.85
N SER A 9 -15.99 -17.46 14.64
CA SER A 9 -14.66 -18.01 14.39
C SER A 9 -13.70 -16.87 14.03
N LYS A 10 -12.67 -16.66 14.86
CA LYS A 10 -11.58 -15.72 14.54
C LYS A 10 -10.67 -16.34 13.47
N LYS A 11 -10.76 -15.83 12.25
CA LYS A 11 -9.83 -16.17 11.15
C LYS A 11 -8.53 -15.35 11.27
N ARG A 12 -7.39 -15.98 10.99
CA ARG A 12 -6.08 -15.30 10.85
C ARG A 12 -5.88 -14.83 9.41
N GLY A 13 -4.88 -13.98 9.20
CA GLY A 13 -4.40 -13.65 7.85
C GLY A 13 -3.75 -14.86 7.16
N SER A 14 -3.87 -14.91 5.84
CA SER A 14 -3.18 -15.85 4.97
C SER A 14 -2.40 -15.08 3.90
N VAL A 15 -1.41 -15.72 3.30
CA VAL A 15 -0.68 -15.14 2.16
C VAL A 15 -1.66 -14.93 1.00
N ALA A 16 -1.62 -13.76 0.37
CA ALA A 16 -2.43 -13.49 -0.82
C ALA A 16 -1.97 -14.40 -1.97
N THR A 17 -2.89 -14.91 -2.78
CA THR A 17 -2.50 -15.56 -4.04
C THR A 17 -1.78 -14.53 -4.93
N PRO A 18 -0.67 -14.89 -5.62
CA PRO A 18 0.01 -13.97 -6.53
C PRO A 18 -0.97 -13.33 -7.51
N ASN A 19 -0.83 -12.02 -7.74
CA ASN A 19 -1.67 -11.20 -8.61
C ASN A 19 -3.16 -11.08 -8.25
N SER A 20 -3.63 -11.62 -7.12
CA SER A 20 -5.05 -11.50 -6.73
C SER A 20 -5.44 -10.10 -6.22
N ILE A 21 -4.45 -9.26 -5.90
CA ILE A 21 -4.63 -7.88 -5.44
C ILE A 21 -3.75 -6.95 -6.30
N PRO A 22 -4.06 -6.78 -7.59
CA PRO A 22 -3.17 -6.10 -8.55
C PRO A 22 -3.05 -4.60 -8.31
N TYR A 23 -3.99 -4.02 -7.57
CA TYR A 23 -4.01 -2.60 -7.20
C TYR A 23 -3.21 -2.29 -5.93
N GLN A 24 -2.59 -3.29 -5.28
CA GLN A 24 -1.80 -3.05 -4.08
C GLN A 24 -0.53 -2.26 -4.42
N ALA A 25 -0.33 -1.15 -3.72
CA ALA A 25 0.87 -0.32 -3.83
C ALA A 25 1.67 -0.34 -2.52
N ARG A 26 2.98 -0.35 -2.65
CA ARG A 26 3.93 -0.17 -1.55
C ARG A 26 4.59 1.19 -1.69
N LEU A 27 4.56 2.01 -0.65
CA LEU A 27 5.19 3.32 -0.64
C LEU A 27 6.40 3.32 0.28
N PHE A 28 7.57 3.68 -0.25
CA PHE A 28 8.75 4.00 0.52
C PHE A 28 8.95 5.51 0.55
N LEU A 29 9.10 6.05 1.75
CA LEU A 29 9.38 7.46 1.92
C LEU A 29 10.77 7.66 2.51
N GLU A 30 11.55 8.50 1.84
CA GLU A 30 12.95 8.74 2.15
C GLU A 30 13.16 10.10 2.84
N LYS A 31 14.15 10.12 3.72
CA LYS A 31 14.63 11.33 4.37
C LYS A 31 16.15 11.25 4.40
N ASP A 32 16.81 12.30 3.91
CA ASP A 32 18.27 12.43 3.94
C ASP A 32 19.00 11.18 3.38
N GLY A 33 18.44 10.58 2.32
CA GLY A 33 18.95 9.36 1.68
C GLY A 33 18.62 8.04 2.39
N ASN A 34 17.85 8.06 3.48
CA ASN A 34 17.45 6.88 4.23
C ASN A 34 15.94 6.61 4.11
N LYS A 35 15.56 5.34 3.93
CA LYS A 35 14.15 4.90 3.95
C LYS A 35 13.61 4.97 5.38
N VAL A 36 12.73 5.94 5.65
CA VAL A 36 12.23 6.24 7.02
C VAL A 36 10.80 5.81 7.27
N LYS A 37 9.99 5.65 6.22
CA LYS A 37 8.62 5.15 6.36
C LYS A 37 8.28 4.15 5.26
N LEU A 38 7.50 3.15 5.67
CA LEU A 38 6.87 2.19 4.78
C LEU A 38 5.36 2.29 4.95
N CYS A 39 4.65 2.50 3.86
CA CYS A 39 3.19 2.59 3.83
C CYS A 39 2.59 1.73 2.71
N GLY A 40 1.28 1.48 2.81
CA GLY A 40 0.49 0.91 1.73
C GLY A 40 -0.23 1.99 0.93
N GLY A 41 -0.67 1.62 -0.27
CA GLY A 41 -1.56 2.42 -1.09
C GLY A 41 -2.37 1.55 -2.04
N THR A 42 -3.26 2.19 -2.78
CA THR A 42 -4.13 1.53 -3.76
C THR A 42 -4.08 2.28 -5.07
N LEU A 43 -3.79 1.57 -6.16
CA LEU A 43 -3.90 2.10 -7.52
C LEU A 43 -5.37 2.39 -7.82
N VAL A 44 -5.70 3.64 -8.11
CA VAL A 44 -7.07 4.11 -8.32
C VAL A 44 -7.20 4.84 -9.65
N GLU A 45 -8.28 4.57 -10.37
CA GLU A 45 -8.58 5.27 -11.60
C GLU A 45 -9.48 6.46 -11.31
N LEU A 46 -8.99 7.69 -11.56
CA LEU A 46 -9.76 8.91 -11.31
C LEU A 46 -10.61 9.36 -12.52
N LYS A 47 -10.30 8.84 -13.71
CA LYS A 47 -11.01 9.13 -14.95
C LYS A 47 -11.23 7.81 -15.69
N PRO A 48 -12.40 7.56 -16.30
CA PRO A 48 -12.63 6.34 -17.06
C PRO A 48 -11.57 6.14 -18.15
N GLY A 49 -10.95 4.97 -18.19
CA GLY A 49 -9.87 4.60 -19.10
C GLY A 49 -9.47 3.13 -18.93
N ASN A 50 -8.35 2.74 -19.55
CA ASN A 50 -7.73 1.42 -19.37
C ASN A 50 -6.44 1.53 -18.54
N GLY A 51 -6.34 2.52 -17.65
CA GLY A 51 -5.09 2.79 -16.95
C GLY A 51 -5.22 3.82 -15.85
N SER A 52 -4.51 3.56 -14.76
CA SER A 52 -4.39 4.48 -13.63
C SER A 52 -2.97 5.01 -13.50
N GLN A 53 -2.87 6.28 -13.13
CA GLN A 53 -1.62 6.95 -12.77
C GLN A 53 -1.67 7.48 -11.33
N TRP A 54 -2.68 7.08 -10.54
CA TRP A 54 -2.95 7.65 -9.23
C TRP A 54 -2.93 6.56 -8.17
N VAL A 55 -2.24 6.83 -7.06
CA VAL A 55 -2.23 5.96 -5.89
C VAL A 55 -2.86 6.70 -4.72
N LEU A 56 -3.90 6.11 -4.14
CA LEU A 56 -4.52 6.57 -2.91
C LEU A 56 -3.78 5.99 -1.70
N THR A 57 -3.45 6.83 -0.72
CA THR A 57 -2.83 6.42 0.55
C THR A 57 -3.33 7.30 1.69
N ALA A 58 -2.95 6.99 2.92
CA ALA A 58 -3.30 7.79 4.10
C ALA A 58 -2.43 9.06 4.18
N ALA A 59 -3.04 10.19 4.56
CA ALA A 59 -2.32 11.47 4.70
C ALA A 59 -1.15 11.41 5.69
N HIS A 60 -1.26 10.61 6.76
CA HIS A 60 -0.17 10.47 7.74
C HIS A 60 1.07 9.73 7.17
N CYS A 61 0.94 9.04 6.03
CA CYS A 61 2.06 8.45 5.32
C CYS A 61 2.94 9.54 4.71
N THR A 62 2.32 10.51 4.04
CA THR A 62 3.02 11.61 3.35
C THR A 62 3.37 12.79 4.26
N TYR A 63 2.95 12.77 5.52
CA TYR A 63 3.26 13.78 6.51
C TYR A 63 4.37 13.35 7.49
N TYR A 64 5.32 14.23 7.76
CA TYR A 64 6.39 14.05 8.73
C TYR A 64 6.11 14.86 9.99
N ALA A 65 5.56 14.20 11.01
CA ALA A 65 5.04 14.86 12.21
C ALA A 65 6.09 15.67 12.99
N GLU A 66 7.32 15.16 13.08
CA GLU A 66 8.41 15.78 13.84
C GLU A 66 8.82 17.16 13.27
N TYR A 67 8.83 17.33 11.94
CA TYR A 67 9.15 18.62 11.29
C TYR A 67 7.93 19.36 10.77
N ARG A 68 6.73 18.85 11.07
CA ARG A 68 5.45 19.40 10.63
C ARG A 68 5.38 19.73 9.12
N ARG A 69 5.92 18.84 8.29
CA ARG A 69 6.01 19.03 6.83
C ARG A 69 5.67 17.76 6.06
N ASN A 70 5.26 17.91 4.80
CA ASN A 70 5.07 16.79 3.90
C ASN A 70 6.41 16.32 3.31
N PHE A 71 6.49 15.03 2.95
CA PHE A 71 7.56 14.54 2.09
C PHE A 71 7.46 15.21 0.71
N ALA A 72 8.61 15.59 0.15
CA ALA A 72 8.67 16.06 -1.22
C ALA A 72 8.38 14.88 -2.19
N PRO A 73 7.79 15.13 -3.37
CA PRO A 73 7.43 14.06 -4.31
C PRO A 73 8.60 13.17 -4.72
N ASP A 74 9.81 13.74 -4.87
CA ASP A 74 11.04 13.02 -5.22
C ASP A 74 11.58 12.14 -4.08
N LYS A 75 10.94 12.19 -2.91
CA LYS A 75 11.24 11.35 -1.74
C LYS A 75 10.22 10.25 -1.53
N VAL A 76 9.30 10.04 -2.47
CA VAL A 76 8.27 9.00 -2.41
C VAL A 76 8.48 8.05 -3.57
N GLU A 77 8.89 6.82 -3.27
CA GLU A 77 8.96 5.72 -4.21
C GLU A 77 7.72 4.85 -4.07
N VAL A 78 7.01 4.59 -5.17
CA VAL A 78 5.81 3.74 -5.19
C VAL A 78 6.15 2.47 -5.96
N ILE A 79 5.89 1.29 -5.41
CA ILE A 79 6.09 0.01 -6.07
C ILE A 79 4.75 -0.70 -6.20
N LEU A 80 4.38 -1.06 -7.42
CA LEU A 80 3.19 -1.82 -7.79
C LEU A 80 3.59 -3.25 -8.20
N GLY A 81 2.63 -4.18 -8.17
CA GLY A 81 2.83 -5.55 -8.68
C GLY A 81 3.82 -6.41 -7.89
N ALA A 82 4.19 -5.99 -6.68
CA ALA A 82 5.04 -6.75 -5.76
C ALA A 82 4.22 -7.75 -4.95
N HIS A 83 4.45 -9.05 -5.15
CA HIS A 83 3.93 -10.10 -4.27
C HIS A 83 4.93 -10.43 -3.15
N ARG A 84 6.23 -10.48 -3.48
CA ARG A 84 7.32 -10.67 -2.52
C ARG A 84 8.13 -9.39 -2.37
N PRO A 85 7.88 -8.56 -1.36
CA PRO A 85 8.44 -7.22 -1.24
C PRO A 85 9.97 -7.16 -1.07
N ASN A 86 10.62 -8.28 -0.73
CA ASN A 86 12.07 -8.33 -0.54
C ASN A 86 12.80 -8.98 -1.73
N GLU A 87 12.05 -9.40 -2.76
CA GLU A 87 12.60 -10.00 -3.98
C GLU A 87 12.35 -9.06 -5.15
N LYS A 88 13.26 -9.06 -6.13
CA LYS A 88 13.04 -8.38 -7.40
C LYS A 88 12.18 -9.27 -8.29
N GLU A 89 10.95 -8.85 -8.54
CA GLU A 89 10.01 -9.57 -9.39
C GLU A 89 9.84 -8.84 -10.73
N SER A 90 9.66 -9.57 -11.83
CA SER A 90 9.44 -8.96 -13.15
C SER A 90 8.11 -8.21 -13.25
N THR A 91 7.19 -8.47 -12.33
CA THR A 91 5.89 -7.80 -12.21
C THR A 91 5.97 -6.47 -11.44
N GLN A 92 7.13 -6.14 -10.85
CA GLN A 92 7.29 -4.92 -10.08
C GLN A 92 7.48 -3.71 -10.99
N HIS A 93 6.70 -2.67 -10.72
CA HIS A 93 6.79 -1.38 -11.40
C HIS A 93 6.99 -0.28 -10.37
N THR A 94 7.98 0.58 -10.62
CA THR A 94 8.29 1.76 -9.80
C THR A 94 7.91 3.04 -10.54
#